data_AF-A0A518GUU1-F1
#
_entry.id   AF-A0A518GUU1-F1
#
_cell.length_a   1.000
_cell.length_b   1.000
_cell.length_c   1.000
_cell.angle_alpha   90.00
_cell.angle_beta   90.00
_cell.angle_gamma   90.00
#
_symmetry.space_group_name_H-M   'P 1'
#
loop_
_entity.id
_entity.type
_entity.pdbx_description
1 polymer ?
#
loop_
_entity_poly.entity_id
_entity_poly.type
_entity_poly.pdbx_seq_one_letter_code
_entity_poly.pdbx_strand_id
1 'polypeptide(L)'
;MPRPTKFSPEVGEEFLRLLAGGRSRSEATDALGIGRRTLQDWLRRGREGEPTFAAWAERVDRVAALRRRGRIRASWDRYEAESKERWTRSKRAREEYWKERLGPLEFWSRRLAWLAARGKWEAYRRTIERLKAEGFRTNATL
;
A
#
# COMPACT_ATOMS: atom_id res chain seq x y z
N MET A 1 -21.18 31.98 9.27
CA MET A 1 -20.07 32.89 8.93
C MET A 1 -20.27 33.43 7.52
N PRO A 2 -19.93 34.71 7.25
CA PRO A 2 -20.03 35.27 5.91
C PRO A 2 -19.11 34.52 4.94
N ARG A 3 -19.59 34.33 3.71
CA ARG A 3 -18.90 33.60 2.64
C ARG A 3 -17.71 34.43 2.15
N PRO A 4 -16.44 33.99 2.30
CA PRO A 4 -15.32 34.73 1.75
C PRO A 4 -15.38 34.69 0.22
N THR A 5 -15.69 35.81 -0.41
CA THR A 5 -15.74 35.92 -1.88
C THR A 5 -14.40 36.31 -2.49
N LYS A 6 -13.50 36.92 -1.70
CA LYS A 6 -12.19 37.36 -2.13
C LYS A 6 -11.10 36.42 -1.61
N PHE A 7 -10.10 36.17 -2.44
CA PHE A 7 -8.91 35.47 -2.02
C PHE A 7 -8.12 36.33 -1.04
N SER A 8 -7.64 35.70 0.03
CA SER A 8 -6.58 36.25 0.87
C SER A 8 -5.50 35.17 1.08
N PRO A 9 -4.23 35.57 1.30
CA PRO A 9 -3.15 34.63 1.63
C PRO A 9 -3.51 33.71 2.80
N GLU A 10 -4.16 34.23 3.84
CA GLU A 10 -4.54 33.46 5.04
C GLU A 10 -5.54 32.35 4.70
N VAL A 11 -6.55 32.65 3.87
CA VAL A 11 -7.49 31.65 3.37
C VAL A 11 -6.76 30.60 2.50
N GLY A 12 -5.80 31.05 1.68
CA GLY A 12 -4.97 30.18 0.87
C GLY A 12 -4.14 29.19 1.69
N GLU A 13 -3.52 29.67 2.79
CA GLU A 13 -2.74 28.85 3.72
C GLU A 13 -3.61 27.87 4.51
N GLU A 14 -4.77 28.31 4.98
CA GLU A 14 -5.72 27.43 5.67
C GLU A 14 -6.18 26.29 4.77
N PHE A 15 -6.48 26.60 3.51
CA PHE A 15 -6.86 25.60 2.51
C PHE A 15 -5.75 24.56 2.28
N LEU A 16 -4.49 25.02 2.17
CA LEU A 16 -3.33 24.13 2.06
C LEU A 16 -3.15 23.25 3.30
N ARG A 17 -3.38 23.79 4.50
CA ARG A 17 -3.32 23.02 5.75
C ARG A 17 -4.37 21.92 5.79
N LEU A 18 -5.61 22.23 5.42
CA LEU A 18 -6.70 21.24 5.37
C LEU A 18 -6.41 20.13 4.35
N LEU A 19 -5.89 20.47 3.18
CA LEU A 19 -5.45 19.50 2.17
C LEU A 19 -4.30 18.61 2.68
N ALA A 20 -3.30 19.21 3.32
CA ALA A 20 -2.18 18.48 3.90
C ALA A 20 -2.64 17.53 5.01
N GLY A 21 -3.61 17.96 5.81
CA GLY A 21 -4.30 17.15 6.84
C GLY A 21 -5.16 16.01 6.28
N GLY A 22 -5.29 15.91 4.95
CA GLY A 22 -5.92 14.78 4.28
C GLY A 22 -7.38 15.00 3.87
N ARG A 23 -7.90 16.21 4.05
CA ARG A 23 -9.21 16.57 3.49
C ARG A 23 -9.12 16.65 1.96
N SER A 24 -10.23 16.35 1.30
CA SER A 24 -10.43 16.61 -0.12
C SER A 24 -10.57 18.11 -0.39
N ARG A 25 -10.43 18.51 -1.65
CA ARG A 25 -10.67 19.91 -2.07
C ARG A 25 -12.08 20.38 -1.71
N SER A 26 -13.10 19.50 -1.80
CA SER A 26 -14.47 19.86 -1.41
C SER A 26 -14.58 20.10 0.09
N GLU A 27 -14.12 19.16 0.91
CA GLU A 27 -14.20 19.28 2.37
C GLU A 27 -13.41 20.50 2.88
N ALA A 28 -12.29 20.82 2.23
CA ALA A 28 -11.52 22.02 2.53
C ALA A 28 -12.28 23.30 2.13
N THR A 29 -12.92 23.36 0.96
CA THR A 29 -13.76 24.52 0.60
C THR A 29 -14.97 24.67 1.49
N ASP A 30 -15.61 23.55 1.85
CA ASP A 30 -16.80 23.53 2.70
C ASP A 30 -16.46 24.03 4.11
N ALA A 31 -15.31 23.61 4.66
CA ALA A 31 -14.80 24.09 5.95
C ALA A 31 -14.48 25.59 5.98
N LEU A 32 -14.07 26.17 4.84
CA LEU A 32 -13.73 27.59 4.73
C LEU A 32 -14.89 28.45 4.23
N GLY A 33 -16.04 27.83 3.94
CA GLY A 33 -17.18 28.53 3.34
C GLY A 33 -16.91 29.07 1.93
N ILE A 34 -15.95 28.49 1.19
CA ILE A 34 -15.62 28.92 -0.18
C ILE A 34 -16.50 28.16 -1.18
N GLY A 35 -17.04 28.85 -2.19
CA GLY A 35 -17.75 28.18 -3.28
C GLY A 35 -16.80 27.34 -4.14
N ARG A 36 -17.18 26.12 -4.55
CA ARG A 36 -16.35 25.27 -5.41
C ARG A 36 -15.94 25.96 -6.72
N ARG A 37 -16.84 26.75 -7.31
CA ARG A 37 -16.56 27.54 -8.52
C ARG A 37 -15.52 28.63 -8.26
N THR A 38 -15.54 29.24 -7.08
CA THR A 38 -14.54 30.24 -6.64
C THR A 38 -13.17 29.60 -6.51
N LEU A 39 -13.07 28.42 -5.89
CA LEU A 39 -11.81 27.68 -5.84
C LEU A 39 -11.28 27.36 -7.24
N GLN A 40 -12.16 26.87 -8.13
CA GLN A 40 -11.78 26.56 -9.51
C GLN A 40 -11.28 27.79 -10.25
N ASP A 41 -11.92 28.93 -10.07
CA ASP A 41 -11.49 30.20 -10.66
C ASP A 41 -10.09 30.61 -10.18
N TRP A 42 -9.84 30.57 -8.88
CA TRP A 42 -8.52 30.89 -8.32
C TRP A 42 -7.42 29.96 -8.83
N LEU A 43 -7.70 28.65 -8.88
CA LEU A 43 -6.74 27.67 -9.41
C LEU A 43 -6.50 27.87 -10.91
N ARG A 44 -7.54 28.21 -11.68
CA ARG A 44 -7.42 28.51 -13.11
C ARG A 44 -6.53 29.74 -13.32
N ARG A 45 -6.84 30.86 -12.67
CA ARG A 45 -6.07 32.11 -12.75
C ARG A 45 -4.61 31.90 -12.35
N GLY A 46 -4.35 31.11 -11.31
CA GLY A 46 -2.99 30.75 -10.91
C GLY A 46 -2.24 29.95 -11.97
N ARG A 47 -2.91 29.02 -12.67
CA ARG A 47 -2.30 28.24 -13.77
C ARG A 47 -2.12 29.06 -15.05
N GLU A 48 -2.95 30.08 -15.26
CA GLU A 48 -2.79 31.09 -16.31
C GLU A 48 -1.64 32.07 -16.01
N GLY A 49 -1.02 31.97 -14.83
CA GLY A 49 0.16 32.76 -14.46
C GLY A 49 -0.15 34.06 -13.72
N GLU A 50 -1.38 34.25 -13.25
CA GLU A 50 -1.71 35.46 -12.50
C GLU A 50 -0.90 35.52 -11.19
N PRO A 51 -0.11 36.59 -10.95
CA PRO A 51 0.86 36.62 -9.85
C PRO A 51 0.28 36.35 -8.46
N THR A 52 -0.95 36.81 -8.20
CA THR A 52 -1.64 36.61 -6.91
C THR A 52 -1.91 35.14 -6.60
N PHE A 53 -2.15 34.33 -7.62
CA PHE A 53 -2.61 32.94 -7.46
C PHE A 53 -1.56 31.91 -7.86
N ALA A 54 -0.57 32.27 -8.69
CA ALA A 54 0.34 31.32 -9.30
C ALA A 54 1.10 30.46 -8.28
N ALA A 55 1.77 31.10 -7.32
CA ALA A 55 2.52 30.40 -6.27
C ALA A 55 1.61 29.51 -5.40
N TRP A 56 0.41 29.98 -5.08
CA TRP A 56 -0.56 29.23 -4.27
C TRP A 56 -1.10 28.02 -5.04
N ALA A 57 -1.49 28.18 -6.31
CA ALA A 57 -2.01 27.10 -7.15
C ALA A 57 -0.97 25.98 -7.34
N GLU A 58 0.30 26.35 -7.55
CA GLU A 58 1.40 25.40 -7.63
C GLU A 58 1.56 24.60 -6.32
N ARG A 59 1.47 25.26 -5.16
CA ARG A 59 1.51 24.59 -3.85
C ARG A 59 0.32 23.65 -3.67
N VAL A 60 -0.88 24.04 -4.09
CA VAL A 60 -2.08 23.18 -4.05
C VAL A 60 -1.86 21.91 -4.89
N ASP A 61 -1.31 22.05 -6.09
CA ASP A 61 -1.06 20.91 -6.98
C ASP A 61 0.07 20.01 -6.44
N ARG A 62 1.12 20.58 -5.83
CA ARG A 62 2.16 19.82 -5.12
C ARG A 62 1.61 18.99 -3.96
N VAL A 63 0.83 19.60 -3.06
CA VAL A 63 0.21 18.88 -1.92
C VAL A 63 -0.72 17.76 -2.43
N ALA A 64 -1.54 18.05 -3.44
CA ALA A 64 -2.43 17.06 -4.04
C ALA A 64 -1.67 15.88 -4.67
N ALA A 65 -0.55 16.16 -5.35
CA ALA A 65 0.31 15.14 -5.94
C ALA A 65 0.94 14.23 -4.89
N LEU A 66 1.49 14.79 -3.81
CA LEU A 66 2.04 14.02 -2.68
C LEU A 66 0.98 13.11 -2.04
N ARG A 67 -0.20 13.67 -1.78
CA ARG A 67 -1.36 12.91 -1.27
C ARG A 67 -1.79 11.78 -2.21
N ARG A 68 -1.78 12.01 -3.51
CA ARG A 68 -2.10 10.97 -4.51
C ARG A 68 -1.06 9.85 -4.48
N ARG A 69 0.23 10.19 -4.45
CA ARG A 69 1.32 9.19 -4.35
C ARG A 69 1.20 8.35 -3.08
N GLY A 70 0.94 8.99 -1.92
CA GLY A 70 0.73 8.28 -0.66
C GLY A 70 -0.43 7.28 -0.71
N ARG A 71 -1.58 7.68 -1.30
CA ARG A 71 -2.73 6.76 -1.49
C ARG A 71 -2.41 5.59 -2.42
N ILE A 72 -1.73 5.86 -3.53
CA ILE A 72 -1.30 4.80 -4.47
C ILE A 72 -0.37 3.82 -3.75
N ARG A 73 0.61 4.33 -2.99
CA ARG A 73 1.54 3.50 -2.23
C ARG A 73 0.82 2.63 -1.21
N ALA A 74 -0.04 3.21 -0.38
CA ALA A 74 -0.83 2.46 0.60
C ALA A 74 -1.73 1.39 -0.07
N SER A 75 -2.27 1.68 -1.26
CA SER A 75 -3.02 0.69 -2.03
C SER A 75 -2.14 -0.47 -2.50
N TRP A 76 -0.93 -0.18 -2.97
CA TRP A 76 0.04 -1.20 -3.36
C TRP A 76 0.51 -2.03 -2.17
N ASP A 77 0.80 -1.41 -1.04
CA ASP A 77 1.22 -2.11 0.18
C ASP A 77 0.12 -3.09 0.65
N ARG A 78 -1.17 -2.67 0.61
CA ARG A 78 -2.30 -3.57 0.88
C ARG A 78 -2.39 -4.72 -0.11
N TYR A 79 -2.31 -4.42 -1.40
CA TYR A 79 -2.37 -5.44 -2.45
C TYR A 79 -1.23 -6.46 -2.32
N GLU A 80 -0.03 -5.99 -2.00
CA GLU A 80 1.13 -6.85 -1.77
C GLU A 80 0.92 -7.77 -0.56
N ALA A 81 0.41 -7.24 0.55
CA ALA A 81 0.09 -8.03 1.74
C ALA A 81 -0.97 -9.11 1.44
N GLU A 82 -2.09 -8.73 0.80
CA GLU A 82 -3.15 -9.66 0.41
C GLU A 82 -2.65 -10.72 -0.60
N SER A 83 -1.75 -10.33 -1.51
CA SER A 83 -1.14 -11.25 -2.47
C SER A 83 -0.23 -12.28 -1.77
N LYS A 84 0.63 -11.82 -0.85
CA LYS A 84 1.48 -12.70 -0.02
C LYS A 84 0.64 -13.66 0.82
N GLU A 85 -0.45 -13.18 1.40
CA GLU A 85 -1.37 -14.02 2.17
C GLU A 85 -2.04 -15.08 1.29
N ARG A 86 -2.61 -14.67 0.13
CA ARG A 86 -3.22 -15.60 -0.84
C ARG A 86 -2.25 -16.66 -1.31
N TRP A 87 -1.01 -16.27 -1.64
CA TRP A 87 0.03 -17.21 -2.04
C TRP A 87 0.39 -18.19 -0.92
N THR A 88 0.50 -17.70 0.31
CA THR A 88 0.79 -18.54 1.49
C THR A 88 -0.33 -19.55 1.74
N ARG A 89 -1.59 -19.10 1.66
CA ARG A 89 -2.78 -19.96 1.79
C ARG A 89 -2.81 -21.02 0.69
N SER A 90 -2.56 -20.63 -0.55
CA SER A 90 -2.48 -21.56 -1.68
C SER A 90 -1.38 -22.61 -1.50
N LYS A 91 -0.20 -22.20 -0.99
CA LYS A 91 0.88 -23.14 -0.67
C LYS A 91 0.52 -24.13 0.41
N ARG A 92 -0.13 -23.68 1.49
CA ARG A 92 -0.60 -24.57 2.57
C ARG A 92 -1.64 -25.55 2.08
N ALA A 93 -2.66 -25.08 1.38
CA ALA A 93 -3.70 -25.94 0.80
C ALA A 93 -3.11 -27.00 -0.15
N ARG A 94 -2.11 -26.63 -0.95
CA ARG A 94 -1.40 -27.60 -1.81
C ARG A 94 -0.60 -28.61 -0.99
N GLU A 95 0.07 -28.18 0.08
CA GLU A 95 0.79 -29.08 0.98
C GLU A 95 -0.16 -30.07 1.65
N GLU A 96 -1.28 -29.60 2.19
CA GLU A 96 -2.33 -30.42 2.80
C GLU A 96 -2.90 -31.44 1.81
N TYR A 97 -3.31 -31.00 0.62
CA TYR A 97 -3.79 -31.87 -0.45
C TYR A 97 -2.83 -33.04 -0.75
N TRP A 98 -1.53 -32.76 -0.87
CA TRP A 98 -0.55 -33.81 -1.16
C TRP A 98 -0.24 -34.69 0.06
N LYS A 99 -0.30 -34.15 1.28
CA LYS A 99 -0.18 -34.93 2.52
C LYS A 99 -1.33 -35.91 2.68
N GLU A 100 -2.56 -35.49 2.39
CA GLU A 100 -3.75 -36.36 2.41
C GLU A 100 -3.62 -37.48 1.36
N ARG A 101 -3.12 -37.16 0.17
CA ARG A 101 -3.06 -38.12 -0.94
C ARG A 101 -1.91 -39.12 -0.86
N LEU A 102 -0.75 -38.72 -0.34
CA LEU A 102 0.46 -39.56 -0.30
C LEU A 102 0.78 -40.09 1.09
N GLY A 103 0.18 -39.51 2.13
CA GLY A 103 0.62 -39.66 3.51
C GLY A 103 1.78 -38.69 3.85
N PRO A 104 1.90 -38.25 5.13
CA PRO A 104 2.88 -37.25 5.54
C PRO A 104 4.34 -37.64 5.25
N LEU A 105 4.71 -38.90 5.50
CA LEU A 105 6.09 -39.37 5.36
C LEU A 105 6.54 -39.38 3.88
N GLU A 106 5.73 -39.94 3.00
CA GLU A 106 6.03 -40.00 1.57
C GLU A 106 6.08 -38.61 0.94
N PHE A 107 5.13 -37.74 1.30
CA PHE A 107 5.13 -36.35 0.86
C PHE A 107 6.44 -35.63 1.21
N TRP A 108 6.85 -35.71 2.48
CA TRP A 108 8.04 -35.02 2.96
C TRP A 108 9.34 -35.60 2.38
N SER A 109 9.43 -36.93 2.25
CA SER A 109 10.55 -37.59 1.57
C SER A 109 10.71 -37.12 0.13
N ARG A 110 9.63 -37.10 -0.66
CA ARG A 110 9.65 -36.60 -2.04
C ARG A 110 10.03 -35.13 -2.12
N ARG A 111 9.53 -34.31 -1.19
CA ARG A 111 9.84 -32.88 -1.13
C ARG A 111 11.29 -32.60 -0.80
N LEU A 112 11.87 -33.31 0.16
CA LEU A 112 13.29 -33.20 0.52
C LEU A 112 14.19 -33.67 -0.63
N ALA A 113 13.86 -34.80 -1.26
CA ALA A 113 14.57 -35.29 -2.44
C ALA A 113 14.54 -34.26 -3.58
N TRP A 114 13.37 -33.66 -3.85
CA TRP A 114 13.23 -32.60 -4.85
C TRP A 114 14.06 -31.35 -4.51
N LEU A 115 14.08 -30.92 -3.24
CA LEU A 115 14.89 -29.78 -2.79
C LEU A 115 16.38 -30.04 -2.96
N ALA A 116 16.85 -31.25 -2.60
CA ALA A 116 18.23 -31.68 -2.77
C ALA A 116 18.63 -31.72 -4.25
N ALA A 117 17.81 -32.34 -5.10
CA ALA A 117 18.05 -32.41 -6.55
C ALA A 117 18.13 -31.03 -7.23
N ARG A 118 17.47 -30.02 -6.67
CA ARG A 118 17.50 -28.62 -7.14
C ARG A 118 18.57 -27.77 -6.47
N GLY A 119 19.40 -28.34 -5.60
CA GLY A 119 20.42 -27.61 -4.84
C GLY A 119 19.85 -26.55 -3.89
N LYS A 120 18.59 -26.69 -3.45
CA LYS A 120 17.89 -25.71 -2.59
C LYS A 120 18.17 -25.97 -1.11
N TRP A 121 19.45 -25.96 -0.73
CA TRP A 121 19.93 -26.39 0.60
C TRP A 121 19.40 -25.57 1.77
N GLU A 122 19.17 -24.28 1.60
CA GLU A 122 18.59 -23.45 2.66
C GLU A 122 17.12 -23.81 2.94
N ALA A 123 16.33 -24.04 1.89
CA ALA A 123 14.95 -24.50 2.03
C ALA A 123 14.87 -25.96 2.52
N TYR A 124 15.85 -26.79 2.14
CA TYR A 124 16.02 -28.15 2.67
C TYR A 124 16.23 -28.12 4.18
N ARG A 125 17.21 -27.35 4.68
CA ARG A 125 17.50 -27.20 6.12
C ARG A 125 16.28 -26.71 6.90
N ARG A 126 15.62 -25.65 6.43
CA ARG A 126 14.38 -25.13 7.04
C ARG A 126 13.26 -26.17 7.08
N THR A 127 13.17 -27.02 6.07
CA THR A 127 12.18 -28.11 6.04
C THR A 127 12.51 -29.18 7.08
N ILE A 128 13.78 -29.56 7.23
CA ILE A 128 14.22 -30.50 8.28
C ILE A 128 13.96 -29.94 9.69
N GLU A 129 14.28 -28.66 9.93
CA GLU A 129 13.99 -27.99 11.21
C GLU A 129 12.49 -28.01 11.55
N ARG A 130 11.65 -27.69 10.55
CA ARG A 130 10.19 -27.77 10.70
C ARG A 130 9.72 -29.19 11.01
N LEU A 131 10.25 -30.19 10.33
CA LEU A 131 9.89 -31.59 10.56
C LEU A 131 10.25 -32.06 11.97
N LYS A 132 11.44 -31.67 12.47
CA LYS A 132 11.84 -31.94 13.85
C LYS A 132 10.88 -31.30 14.86
N ALA A 133 10.48 -30.04 14.63
CA ALA A 133 9.51 -29.35 15.47
C ALA A 133 8.12 -30.00 15.43
N GLU A 134 7.72 -30.58 14.30
CA GLU A 134 6.47 -31.36 14.14
C GLU A 134 6.59 -32.80 14.69
N GLY A 135 7.72 -33.19 15.31
CA GLY A 135 7.92 -34.49 15.95
C GLY A 135 8.38 -35.63 15.03
N PHE A 136 8.71 -35.33 13.77
CA PHE A 136 9.26 -36.33 12.85
C PHE A 136 10.70 -36.67 13.21
N ARG A 137 11.02 -37.98 13.25
CA ARG A 137 12.41 -38.45 13.32
C ARG A 137 13.07 -38.26 11.97
N THR A 138 13.97 -37.28 11.85
CA THR A 138 14.77 -37.06 10.64
C THR A 138 16.16 -37.64 10.83
N ASN A 139 16.54 -38.68 10.07
CA ASN A 139 17.91 -39.23 10.05
C ASN A 139 18.91 -38.35 9.26
N ALA A 140 18.52 -37.10 8.95
CA ALA A 140 19.40 -36.13 8.29
C ALA A 140 20.39 -35.56 9.32
N THR A 141 21.43 -36.33 9.63
CA THR A 141 22.72 -35.84 10.07
C THR A 141 23.40 -35.21 8.85
N LEU A 142 23.56 -33.89 8.87
CA LEU A 142 24.54 -33.21 8.01
C LEU A 142 25.93 -33.47 8.58
#